data_AF-A0AA47JN12-F1
#
_entry.id   AF-A0AA47JN12-F1
#
_cell.length_a   1.000
_cell.length_b   1.000
_cell.length_c   1.000
_cell.angle_alpha   90.00
_cell.angle_beta   90.00
_cell.angle_gamma   90.00
#
_symmetry.space_group_name_H-M   'P 1'
#
loop_
_entity.id
_entity.type
_entity.pdbx_description
1 polymer ?
#
loop_
_entity_poly.entity_id
_entity_poly.type
_entity_poly.pdbx_seq_one_letter_code
_entity_poly.pdbx_strand_id
1 'polypeptide(L)'
;MDTIEKLGVLEYSKRLMEYSLEAKITPLNVLFGNPLTKLEKMSKLVGDYLENQSTNDRYSWGDEDKARSNLFVSQTRIIELHIHTNNFILSAACIVIYCMPLFIFSM
;
A
#
# COMPACT_ATOMS: atom_id res chain seq x y z
N MET A 1 -8.31 -11.44 -11.32
CA MET A 1 -8.00 -11.31 -12.76
C MET A 1 -9.17 -10.68 -13.52
N ASP A 2 -10.42 -11.12 -13.30
CA ASP A 2 -11.63 -10.54 -13.91
C ASP A 2 -11.75 -9.01 -13.86
N THR A 3 -11.28 -8.36 -12.79
CA THR A 3 -11.35 -6.90 -12.64
C THR A 3 -10.35 -6.16 -13.51
N ILE A 4 -9.15 -6.71 -13.70
CA ILE A 4 -8.11 -6.11 -14.56
C ILE A 4 -8.46 -6.34 -16.03
N GLU A 5 -8.99 -7.51 -16.37
CA GLU A 5 -9.46 -7.80 -17.74
C GLU A 5 -10.64 -6.92 -18.17
N LYS A 6 -11.49 -6.47 -17.23
CA LYS A 6 -12.61 -5.55 -17.52
C LYS A 6 -12.21 -4.07 -17.60
N LEU A 7 -11.21 -3.63 -16.83
CA LEU A 7 -10.79 -2.21 -16.75
C LEU A 7 -9.57 -1.89 -17.62
N GLY A 8 -8.76 -2.88 -17.97
CA GLY A 8 -7.44 -2.70 -18.55
C GLY A 8 -6.37 -2.48 -17.48
N VAL A 9 -5.20 -3.10 -17.67
CA VAL A 9 -4.07 -3.07 -16.71
C VAL A 9 -3.53 -1.66 -16.47
N LEU A 10 -3.50 -0.83 -17.51
CA LEU A 10 -3.03 0.54 -17.42
C LEU A 10 -3.94 1.40 -16.53
N GLU A 11 -5.25 1.36 -16.75
CA GLU A 11 -6.22 2.13 -15.97
C GLU A 11 -6.28 1.63 -14.52
N TYR A 12 -6.21 0.31 -14.29
CA TYR A 12 -6.18 -0.24 -12.94
C TYR A 12 -4.90 0.16 -12.19
N SER A 13 -3.73 0.07 -12.84
CA SER A 13 -2.45 0.48 -12.24
C SER A 13 -2.40 1.99 -11.95
N LYS A 14 -3.01 2.82 -12.80
CA LYS A 14 -3.13 4.27 -12.57
C LYS A 14 -3.97 4.57 -11.33
N ARG A 15 -5.13 3.92 -11.17
CA ARG A 15 -5.98 4.07 -9.98
C ARG A 15 -5.29 3.58 -8.72
N LEU A 16 -4.51 2.49 -8.80
CA LEU A 16 -3.67 2.04 -7.69
C LEU A 16 -2.66 3.12 -7.29
N MET A 17 -1.97 3.72 -8.26
CA MET A 17 -1.00 4.78 -8.02
C MET A 17 -1.65 6.00 -7.37
N GLU A 18 -2.74 6.50 -7.93
CA GLU A 18 -3.49 7.64 -7.38
C GLU A 18 -3.95 7.36 -5.93
N TYR A 19 -4.54 6.18 -5.70
CA TYR A 19 -4.96 5.77 -4.36
C TYR A 19 -3.78 5.66 -3.38
N SER A 20 -2.61 5.23 -3.84
CA SER A 20 -1.39 5.15 -3.01
C SER A 20 -0.88 6.54 -2.60
N LEU A 21 -0.97 7.53 -3.49
CA LEU A 21 -0.54 8.90 -3.25
C LEU A 21 -1.51 9.64 -2.31
N GLU A 22 -2.80 9.39 -2.44
CA GLU A 22 -3.84 9.95 -1.56
C GLU A 22 -3.87 9.29 -0.18
N ALA A 23 -3.41 8.05 -0.06
CA ALA A 23 -3.40 7.32 1.20
C ALA A 23 -2.52 8.02 2.24
N LYS A 24 -3.12 8.22 3.43
CA LYS A 24 -2.47 8.78 4.61
C LYS A 24 -2.66 7.85 5.79
N ILE A 25 -1.59 7.65 6.55
CA ILE A 25 -1.66 7.02 7.87
C ILE A 25 -2.16 8.06 8.86
N THR A 26 -3.30 7.78 9.48
CA THR A 26 -3.82 8.53 10.62
C THR A 26 -3.91 7.60 11.83
N PRO A 27 -3.88 8.11 13.07
CA PRO A 27 -4.02 7.29 14.27
C PRO A 27 -5.27 6.39 14.24
N LEU A 28 -6.37 6.91 13.68
CA LEU A 28 -7.63 6.18 13.52
C LEU A 28 -7.50 5.02 12.52
N ASN A 29 -6.81 5.24 11.40
CA ASN A 29 -6.63 4.21 10.37
C ASN A 29 -5.69 3.10 10.81
N VAL A 30 -4.72 3.39 11.69
CA VAL A 30 -3.87 2.36 12.33
C VAL A 30 -4.71 1.43 13.21
N LEU A 31 -5.76 1.94 13.86
CA LEU A 31 -6.60 1.19 14.80
C LEU A 31 -7.80 0.49 14.15
N PHE A 32 -8.43 1.08 13.13
CA PHE A 32 -9.76 0.66 12.67
C PHE A 32 -9.86 0.24 11.19
N GLY A 33 -8.80 0.34 10.41
CA GLY A 33 -8.86 -0.08 9.01
C GLY A 33 -7.69 0.47 8.22
N ASN A 34 -6.74 -0.41 7.91
CA ASN A 34 -5.50 0.00 7.30
C ASN A 34 -5.67 0.16 5.77
N PRO A 35 -5.53 1.38 5.20
CA PRO A 35 -5.51 1.57 3.75
C PRO A 35 -4.42 0.73 3.07
N LEU A 36 -3.39 0.30 3.80
CA LEU A 36 -2.39 -0.63 3.28
C LEU A 36 -2.96 -1.97 2.85
N THR A 37 -3.88 -2.58 3.61
CA THR A 37 -4.35 -3.94 3.24
C THR A 37 -5.06 -3.93 1.89
N LYS A 38 -5.72 -2.81 1.54
CA LYS A 38 -6.31 -2.62 0.22
C LYS A 38 -5.24 -2.35 -0.84
N LEU A 39 -4.27 -1.47 -0.56
CA LEU A 39 -3.16 -1.16 -1.45
C LEU A 39 -2.31 -2.40 -1.78
N GLU A 40 -2.00 -3.23 -0.79
CA GLU A 40 -1.26 -4.49 -0.94
C GLU A 40 -2.02 -5.47 -1.83
N LYS A 41 -3.33 -5.63 -1.61
CA LYS A 41 -4.16 -6.49 -2.46
C LYS A 41 -4.20 -6.00 -3.90
N MET A 42 -4.39 -4.70 -4.12
CA MET A 42 -4.42 -4.11 -5.46
C MET A 42 -3.04 -4.21 -6.14
N SER A 43 -1.95 -3.93 -5.41
CA SER A 43 -0.57 -4.08 -5.88
C SER A 43 -0.26 -5.52 -6.27
N LYS A 44 -0.63 -6.48 -5.41
CA LYS A 44 -0.42 -7.90 -5.67
C LYS A 44 -1.17 -8.36 -6.92
N LEU A 45 -2.43 -7.95 -7.08
CA LEU A 45 -3.23 -8.29 -8.27
C LEU A 45 -2.59 -7.78 -9.57
N VAL A 46 -2.00 -6.58 -9.57
CA VAL A 46 -1.30 -6.03 -10.74
C VAL A 46 0.02 -6.75 -10.98
N GLY A 47 0.78 -7.05 -9.92
CA GLY A 47 2.02 -7.82 -10.01
C GLY A 47 1.78 -9.22 -10.59
N ASP A 48 0.84 -9.96 -10.01
CA ASP A 48 0.47 -11.31 -10.45
C ASP A 48 -0.02 -11.29 -11.92
N TYR A 49 -0.72 -10.24 -12.34
CA TYR A 49 -1.18 -10.10 -13.72
C TYR A 49 -0.01 -9.86 -14.68
N LEU A 50 0.89 -8.90 -14.37
CA LEU A 50 2.05 -8.58 -15.20
C LEU A 50 3.08 -9.72 -15.28
N GLU A 51 3.17 -10.56 -14.25
CA GLU A 51 4.04 -11.73 -14.23
C GLU A 51 3.47 -12.89 -15.07
N ASN A 52 2.14 -13.12 -15.01
CA ASN A 52 1.49 -14.17 -15.79
C ASN A 52 1.29 -13.81 -17.27
N GLN A 53 1.23 -12.51 -17.60
CA GLN A 53 0.90 -12.04 -18.95
C GLN A 53 2.09 -12.04 -19.93
N SER A 54 3.33 -12.21 -19.45
CA SER A 54 4.54 -12.28 -20.29
C SER A 54 4.59 -13.49 -21.25
N THR A 55 3.51 -14.27 -21.34
CA THR A 55 3.33 -15.43 -22.23
C THR A 55 2.32 -15.21 -23.36
N ASN A 56 1.61 -14.06 -23.40
CA ASN A 56 0.58 -13.79 -24.40
C ASN A 56 0.91 -12.55 -25.26
N ASP A 57 1.35 -12.78 -26.50
CA ASP A 57 1.82 -11.82 -27.52
C ASP A 57 0.80 -10.75 -28.00
N ARG A 58 -0.27 -10.46 -27.26
CA ARG A 58 -1.37 -9.58 -27.71
C ARG A 58 -1.41 -8.18 -27.08
N TYR A 59 -0.43 -7.79 -26.26
CA TYR A 59 -0.43 -6.48 -25.61
C TYR A 59 0.66 -5.54 -26.13
N SER A 60 0.31 -4.25 -26.20
CA SER A 60 1.23 -3.16 -26.53
C SER A 60 2.26 -3.02 -25.40
N TRP A 61 3.53 -3.32 -25.69
CA TRP A 61 4.66 -3.19 -24.76
C TRP A 61 4.66 -1.86 -23.98
N GLY A 62 4.19 -0.77 -24.59
CA GLY A 62 4.15 0.54 -23.96
C GLY A 62 3.12 0.70 -22.83
N ASP A 63 2.06 -0.11 -22.79
CA ASP A 63 1.06 -0.05 -21.72
C ASP A 63 1.45 -0.91 -20.51
N GLU A 64 2.15 -2.02 -20.76
CA GLU A 64 2.73 -2.86 -19.71
C GLU A 64 3.88 -2.15 -18.99
N ASP A 65 4.77 -1.49 -19.71
CA ASP A 65 5.87 -0.72 -19.13
C ASP A 65 5.36 0.41 -18.22
N LYS A 66 4.31 1.11 -18.65
CA LYS A 66 3.64 2.13 -17.83
C LYS A 66 2.95 1.52 -16.61
N ALA A 67 2.29 0.37 -16.76
CA ALA A 67 1.67 -0.32 -15.65
C ALA A 67 2.70 -0.80 -14.61
N ARG A 68 3.86 -1.30 -15.06
CA ARG A 68 5.00 -1.65 -14.21
C ARG A 68 5.55 -0.43 -13.47
N SER A 69 5.68 0.70 -14.16
CA SER A 69 6.12 1.96 -13.54
C SER A 69 5.14 2.42 -12.44
N ASN A 70 3.83 2.42 -12.72
CA ASN A 70 2.80 2.75 -11.73
C ASN A 70 2.82 1.80 -10.53
N LEU A 71 3.02 0.50 -10.77
CA LEU A 71 3.16 -0.51 -9.71
C LEU A 71 4.38 -0.21 -8.83
N PHE A 72 5.53 0.12 -9.42
CA PHE A 72 6.75 0.44 -8.68
C PHE A 72 6.55 1.63 -7.74
N VAL A 73 5.97 2.73 -8.25
CA VAL A 73 5.64 3.91 -7.43
C VAL A 73 4.72 3.54 -6.27
N SER A 74 3.70 2.74 -6.56
CA SER A 74 2.73 2.29 -5.55
C SER A 74 3.38 1.42 -4.47
N GLN A 75 4.30 0.53 -4.84
CA GLN A 75 5.05 -0.32 -3.90
C GLN A 75 5.99 0.50 -3.01
N THR A 76 6.73 1.47 -3.57
CA THR A 76 7.53 2.40 -2.77
C THR A 76 6.66 3.12 -1.75
N ARG A 77 5.49 3.60 -2.18
CA ARG A 77 4.57 4.30 -1.30
C ARG A 77 3.97 3.40 -0.21
N ILE A 78 3.67 2.14 -0.52
CA ILE A 78 3.25 1.14 0.48
C ILE A 78 4.32 0.96 1.56
N ILE A 79 5.60 0.85 1.17
CA ILE A 79 6.73 0.73 2.13
C ILE A 79 6.81 1.96 3.04
N GLU A 80 6.71 3.17 2.47
CA GLU A 80 6.70 4.41 3.27
C GLU A 80 5.55 4.42 4.29
N LEU A 81 4.34 4.03 3.86
CA LEU A 81 3.18 3.95 4.74
C LEU A 81 3.37 2.90 5.86
N HIS A 82 4.05 1.78 5.58
CA HIS A 82 4.46 0.78 6.58
C HIS A 82 5.42 1.39 7.61
N ILE A 83 6.46 2.08 7.16
CA ILE A 83 7.44 2.73 8.04
C ILE A 83 6.76 3.75 8.94
N HIS A 84 5.89 4.59 8.38
CA HIS A 84 5.12 5.57 9.16
C HIS A 84 4.22 4.91 10.21
N THR A 85 3.56 3.81 9.86
CA THR A 85 2.71 3.05 10.78
C THR A 85 3.53 2.48 11.94
N ASN A 86 4.65 1.82 11.63
CA ASN A 86 5.52 1.22 12.64
C ASN A 86 6.12 2.27 13.58
N ASN A 87 6.57 3.41 13.05
CA ASN A 87 7.08 4.51 13.86
C ASN A 87 6.00 5.09 14.79
N PHE A 88 4.76 5.18 14.31
CA PHE A 88 3.64 5.65 15.13
C PHE A 88 3.34 4.68 16.28
N ILE A 89 3.27 3.37 15.99
CA ILE A 89 3.06 2.32 17.01
C ILE A 89 4.19 2.34 18.04
N LEU A 90 5.44 2.46 17.58
CA LEU A 90 6.61 2.52 18.45
C LEU A 90 6.56 3.75 19.37
N SER A 91 6.24 4.92 18.82
CA SER A 91 6.07 6.15 19.61
C SER A 91 4.99 6.00 20.67
N ALA A 92 3.83 5.43 20.32
CA ALA A 92 2.76 5.16 21.27
C ALA A 92 3.19 4.18 22.38
N ALA A 93 3.89 3.11 22.03
CA ALA A 93 4.41 2.15 23.00
C ALA A 93 5.43 2.79 23.96
N CYS A 94 6.35 3.62 23.45
CA CYS A 94 7.31 4.35 24.28
C CYS A 94 6.61 5.31 25.26
N ILE A 95 5.57 6.02 24.81
CA ILE A 95 4.78 6.91 25.68
C ILE A 95 4.12 6.09 26.80
N VAL A 96 3.49 4.96 26.48
CA VAL A 96 2.84 4.10 27.49
C VAL A 96 3.86 3.57 28.51
N ILE A 97 5.01 3.06 28.04
CA ILE A 97 6.08 2.53 28.91
C ILE A 97 6.66 3.61 29.81
N TYR A 98 6.74 4.87 29.37
CA TYR A 98 7.23 5.97 30.19
C TYR A 98 6.18 6.49 31.19
N CYS A 99 4.92 6.62 30.74
CA CYS A 99 3.84 7.13 31.58
C CYS A 99 3.39 6.13 32.65
N MET A 100 3.42 4.82 32.38
CA MET A 100 3.06 3.77 33.35
C MET A 100 3.86 3.85 34.67
N PRO A 101 5.21 3.86 34.67
CA PRO A 101 6.01 4.03 35.88
C PRO A 101 5.74 5.37 36.57
N LEU A 102 5.63 6.47 35.82
CA LEU A 102 5.30 7.77 36.42
C LEU A 102 3.96 7.75 37.16
N PHE A 103 2.96 7.07 36.60
CA PHE A 103 1.66 6.93 37.25
C PHE A 103 1.75 6.09 38.53
N ILE A 104 2.50 4.98 38.48
CA ILE A 104 2.76 4.08 39.62
C ILE A 104 3.52 4.79 40.75
N PHE A 105 4.50 5.63 40.43
CA PHE A 105 5.28 6.37 41.43
C PHE A 105 4.63 7.69 41.89
N SER A 106 3.58 8.17 41.20
CA SER A 106 2.81 9.35 41.61
C SER A 106 1.60 9.05 42.51
N MET A 107 1.25 7.77 42.68
CA MET A 107 0.32 7.27 43.69
C MET A 107 1.07 6.79 44.93
#